data_AF-A0A956YCK9-F1
#
_entry.id   AF-A0A956YCK9-F1
#
_cell.length_a   1.000
_cell.length_b   1.000
_cell.length_c   1.000
_cell.angle_alpha   90.00
_cell.angle_beta   90.00
_cell.angle_gamma   90.00
#
_symmetry.space_group_name_H-M   'P 1'
#
loop_
_entity.id
_entity.type
_entity.pdbx_description
1 polymer ?
#
loop_
_entity_poly.entity_id
_entity_poly.type
_entity_poly.pdbx_seq_one_letter_code
_entity_poly.pdbx_strand_id
1 'polypeptide(L)'
;MTRYTFGNGHLISQAQGGETRYFLHDALQSTRALTDETGEVTSTFAYDAFGELVEQTGVTSETDYLFTGQQYDSGTELYSLRARFYSPAQGRFLSRDPHPYNYRNPFELNRYVYTANNPATYVDPSGRSLAEIGKQISSAVKALQNGRWVAGATGGTFGAAA
;
A
#
# COMPACT_ATOMS: atom_id res chain seq x y z
N MET A 1 -18.30 4.00 -15.68
CA MET A 1 -17.29 2.99 -15.30
C MET A 1 -16.02 3.72 -14.93
N THR A 2 -15.41 3.39 -13.80
CA THR A 2 -14.10 3.92 -13.41
C THR A 2 -13.03 2.92 -13.83
N ARG A 3 -11.97 3.40 -14.48
CA ARG A 3 -10.83 2.59 -14.92
C ARG A 3 -9.58 3.09 -14.23
N TYR A 4 -8.79 2.17 -13.68
CA TYR A 4 -7.50 2.47 -13.07
C TYR A 4 -6.37 1.95 -13.95
N THR A 5 -5.31 2.75 -14.10
CA THR A 5 -4.08 2.35 -14.80
C THR A 5 -2.99 2.12 -13.78
N PHE A 6 -2.37 0.94 -13.83
CA PHE A 6 -1.27 0.57 -12.95
C PHE A 6 0.04 0.44 -13.74
N GLY A 7 1.15 0.87 -13.14
CA GLY A 7 2.50 0.72 -13.67
C GLY A 7 3.41 0.16 -12.57
N ASN A 8 4.10 -0.95 -12.84
CA ASN A 8 4.94 -1.65 -11.84
C ASN A 8 4.23 -1.95 -10.51
N GLY A 9 2.91 -2.15 -10.53
CA GLY A 9 2.11 -2.40 -9.31
C GLY A 9 1.65 -1.14 -8.57
N HIS A 10 1.98 0.06 -9.05
CA HIS A 10 1.57 1.34 -8.48
C HIS A 10 0.45 1.97 -9.28
N LEU A 11 -0.45 2.69 -8.61
CA LEU A 11 -1.56 3.39 -9.23
C LEU A 11 -1.05 4.65 -9.93
N ILE A 12 -1.26 4.78 -11.24
CA ILE A 12 -0.75 5.90 -12.03
C ILE A 12 -1.84 6.91 -12.34
N SER A 13 -3.00 6.43 -12.79
CA SER A 13 -4.13 7.29 -13.15
C SER A 13 -5.48 6.59 -12.95
N GLN A 14 -6.54 7.39 -12.80
CA GLN A 14 -7.91 6.93 -12.94
C GLN A 14 -8.62 7.71 -14.03
N ALA A 15 -9.45 7.01 -14.81
CA ALA A 15 -10.35 7.62 -15.78
C ALA A 15 -11.80 7.36 -15.33
N GLN A 16 -12.56 8.43 -15.16
CA GLN A 16 -13.96 8.38 -14.74
C GLN A 16 -14.76 9.47 -15.45
N GLY A 17 -15.89 9.11 -16.06
CA GLY A 17 -16.77 10.10 -16.69
C GLY A 17 -16.17 10.82 -17.90
N GLY A 18 -15.06 10.33 -18.47
CA GLY A 18 -14.34 11.00 -19.56
C GLY A 18 -13.20 11.91 -19.09
N GLU A 19 -13.02 12.06 -17.77
CA GLU A 19 -11.91 12.80 -17.17
C GLU A 19 -10.83 11.82 -16.70
N THR A 20 -9.57 12.15 -16.96
CA THR A 20 -8.42 11.43 -16.41
C THR A 20 -7.78 12.24 -15.29
N ARG A 21 -7.55 11.59 -14.15
CA ARG A 21 -6.77 12.13 -13.04
C ARG A 21 -5.50 11.33 -12.84
N TYR A 22 -4.40 12.00 -12.52
CA TYR A 22 -3.11 11.39 -12.25
C TYR A 22 -2.79 11.47 -10.76
N PHE A 23 -2.23 10.39 -10.21
CA PHE A 23 -1.91 10.31 -8.80
C PHE A 23 -0.48 10.78 -8.54
N LEU A 24 -0.31 11.65 -7.56
CA LEU A 24 0.99 12.05 -7.03
C LEU A 24 1.17 11.42 -5.66
N HIS A 25 2.17 10.54 -5.57
CA HIS A 25 2.39 9.71 -4.39
C HIS A 25 3.56 10.18 -3.53
N ASP A 26 3.51 9.86 -2.23
CA ASP A 26 4.68 9.90 -1.36
C ASP A 26 5.53 8.62 -1.45
N ALA A 27 6.58 8.54 -0.62
CA ALA A 27 7.48 7.39 -0.58
C ALA A 27 6.77 6.08 -0.16
N LEU A 28 5.70 6.16 0.63
CA LEU A 28 4.90 5.01 1.07
C LEU A 28 3.78 4.67 0.07
N GLN A 29 3.71 5.39 -1.05
CA GLN A 29 2.66 5.27 -2.07
C GLN A 29 1.30 5.80 -1.61
N SER A 30 1.26 6.71 -0.66
CA SER A 30 0.03 7.44 -0.30
C SER A 30 -0.22 8.57 -1.30
N THR A 31 -1.46 8.71 -1.75
CA THR A 31 -1.87 9.80 -2.64
C THR A 31 -1.78 11.14 -1.92
N ARG A 32 -0.86 12.02 -2.31
CA ARG A 32 -0.72 13.38 -1.74
C ARG A 32 -1.47 14.42 -2.55
N ALA A 33 -1.61 14.21 -3.85
CA ALA A 33 -2.37 15.08 -4.74
C ALA A 33 -2.91 14.32 -5.94
N LEU A 34 -3.94 14.90 -6.55
CA LEU A 34 -4.45 14.53 -7.86
C LEU A 34 -4.27 15.70 -8.81
N THR A 35 -3.90 15.40 -10.05
CA THR A 35 -3.89 16.38 -11.14
C THR A 35 -4.79 15.97 -12.28
N ASP A 36 -5.27 16.95 -13.03
CA ASP A 36 -6.02 16.73 -14.27
C ASP A 36 -5.09 16.46 -15.47
N GLU A 37 -5.66 16.42 -16.68
CA GLU A 37 -4.95 16.21 -17.94
C GLU A 37 -4.03 17.37 -18.35
N THR A 38 -4.23 18.55 -17.76
CA THR A 38 -3.39 19.74 -17.98
C THR A 38 -2.24 19.86 -16.99
N GLY A 39 -2.26 19.04 -15.93
CA GLY A 39 -1.29 19.07 -14.84
C GLY A 39 -1.68 20.01 -13.69
N GLU A 40 -2.90 20.55 -13.70
CA GLU A 40 -3.41 21.36 -12.59
C GLU A 40 -3.82 20.46 -11.42
N VAL A 41 -3.50 20.88 -10.19
CA VAL A 41 -3.83 20.12 -8.98
C VAL A 41 -5.30 20.30 -8.63
N THR A 42 -6.08 19.22 -8.66
CA THR A 42 -7.52 19.23 -8.37
C THR A 42 -7.80 19.02 -6.88
N SER A 43 -7.05 18.11 -6.25
CA SER A 43 -7.22 17.71 -4.86
C SER A 43 -5.87 17.46 -4.19
N THR A 44 -5.79 17.75 -2.90
CA THR A 44 -4.62 17.43 -2.06
C THR A 44 -5.06 16.73 -0.78
N PHE A 45 -4.19 15.87 -0.26
CA PHE A 45 -4.45 15.06 0.93
C PHE A 45 -3.25 15.11 1.87
N ALA A 46 -3.51 15.38 3.14
CA ALA A 46 -2.53 15.32 4.22
C ALA A 46 -2.97 14.29 5.26
N TYR A 47 -2.07 13.36 5.57
CA TYR A 47 -2.30 12.32 6.56
C TYR A 47 -1.45 12.52 7.79
N ASP A 48 -1.91 11.98 8.92
CA ASP A 48 -1.08 11.73 10.09
C ASP A 48 -0.17 10.52 9.87
N ALA A 49 0.59 10.12 10.90
CA ALA A 49 1.48 8.97 10.80
C ALA A 49 0.74 7.63 10.58
N PHE A 50 -0.51 7.51 11.04
CA PHE A 50 -1.32 6.29 10.96
C PHE A 50 -2.27 6.28 9.76
N GLY A 51 -2.25 7.31 8.91
CA GLY A 51 -3.07 7.39 7.70
C GLY A 51 -4.45 8.02 7.90
N GLU A 52 -4.71 8.64 9.04
CA GLU A 52 -5.89 9.47 9.26
C GLU A 52 -5.76 10.76 8.45
N LEU A 53 -6.81 11.10 7.70
CA LEU A 53 -6.82 12.28 6.84
C LEU A 53 -7.02 13.53 7.70
N VAL A 54 -5.98 14.35 7.81
CA VAL A 54 -5.95 15.57 8.64
C VAL A 54 -6.43 16.78 7.85
N GLU A 55 -6.01 16.87 6.58
CA GLU A 55 -6.44 17.95 5.69
C GLU A 55 -6.72 17.40 4.30
N GLN A 56 -7.73 17.99 3.65
CA GLN A 56 -8.08 17.69 2.28
C GLN A 56 -8.52 18.96 1.56
N THR A 57 -8.12 19.10 0.30
CA THR A 57 -8.70 20.07 -0.62
C THR A 57 -9.38 19.36 -1.79
N GLY A 58 -10.25 20.08 -2.51
CA GLY A 58 -11.00 19.52 -3.63
C GLY A 58 -12.20 18.67 -3.19
N VAL A 59 -12.66 17.78 -4.06
CA VAL A 59 -13.88 16.97 -3.82
C VAL A 59 -13.50 15.59 -3.27
N THR A 60 -14.03 15.24 -2.10
CA THR A 60 -13.75 13.97 -1.39
C THR A 60 -14.07 12.71 -2.20
N SER A 61 -14.98 12.77 -3.17
CA SER A 61 -15.34 11.64 -4.03
C SER A 61 -14.50 11.54 -5.31
N GLU A 62 -13.38 12.26 -5.44
CA GLU A 62 -12.53 12.15 -6.63
C GLU A 62 -11.78 10.82 -6.70
N THR A 63 -11.42 10.23 -5.55
CA THR A 63 -10.74 8.95 -5.50
C THR A 63 -10.99 8.20 -4.20
N ASP A 64 -11.00 6.87 -4.30
CA ASP A 64 -11.06 5.99 -3.14
C ASP A 64 -9.65 5.56 -2.70
N TYR A 65 -8.59 5.84 -3.46
CA TYR A 65 -7.24 5.36 -3.14
C TYR A 65 -6.41 6.44 -2.46
N LEU A 66 -6.18 6.27 -1.16
CA LEU A 66 -5.57 7.28 -0.29
C LEU A 66 -4.27 6.77 0.34
N PHE A 67 -4.22 6.59 1.66
CA PHE A 67 -3.02 6.19 2.40
C PHE A 67 -2.45 4.86 1.93
N THR A 68 -1.14 4.82 1.64
CA THR A 68 -0.39 3.65 1.15
C THR A 68 -1.01 2.97 -0.07
N GLY A 69 -1.77 3.72 -0.87
CA GLY A 69 -2.46 3.23 -2.07
C GLY A 69 -3.56 2.22 -1.76
N GLN A 70 -4.10 2.23 -0.55
CA GLN A 70 -5.23 1.37 -0.15
C GLN A 70 -6.56 2.09 -0.38
N GLN A 71 -7.58 1.28 -0.63
CA GLN A 71 -8.93 1.80 -0.83
C GLN A 71 -9.51 2.23 0.52
N TYR A 72 -9.90 3.49 0.62
CA TYR A 72 -10.60 4.09 1.75
C TYR A 72 -12.10 4.09 1.48
N ASP A 73 -12.87 3.62 2.46
CA ASP A 73 -14.32 3.73 2.45
C ASP A 73 -14.73 4.84 3.41
N SER A 74 -15.21 5.97 2.87
CA SER A 74 -15.65 7.11 3.66
C SER A 74 -16.90 6.85 4.49
N GLY A 75 -17.69 5.82 4.17
CA GLY A 75 -18.88 5.46 4.93
C GLY A 75 -18.56 4.72 6.23
N THR A 76 -17.45 4.00 6.27
CA THR A 76 -16.99 3.25 7.45
C THR A 76 -15.74 3.86 8.10
N GLU A 77 -15.06 4.78 7.40
CA GLU A 77 -13.79 5.38 7.78
C GLU A 77 -12.66 4.35 7.91
N LEU A 78 -12.67 3.34 7.02
CA LEU A 78 -11.74 2.22 7.05
C LEU A 78 -10.98 2.09 5.75
N TYR A 79 -9.74 1.61 5.87
CA TYR A 79 -8.96 1.15 4.73
C TYR A 79 -9.15 -0.35 4.51
N SER A 80 -9.43 -0.73 3.28
CA SER A 80 -9.50 -2.12 2.84
C SER A 80 -8.12 -2.62 2.41
N LEU A 81 -7.45 -3.37 3.28
CA LEU A 81 -6.13 -3.97 3.02
C LEU A 81 -6.26 -5.40 2.52
N ARG A 82 -7.29 -5.68 1.70
CA ARG A 82 -7.64 -7.01 1.12
C ARG A 82 -8.01 -8.05 2.18
N ALA A 83 -7.07 -8.48 3.01
CA ALA A 83 -7.30 -9.50 4.04
C ALA A 83 -7.99 -8.96 5.28
N ARG A 84 -7.83 -7.66 5.60
CA ARG A 84 -8.37 -7.02 6.80
C ARG A 84 -8.75 -5.58 6.55
N PHE A 85 -9.67 -5.09 7.38
CA PHE A 85 -10.00 -3.68 7.48
C PHE A 85 -9.14 -3.00 8.55
N TYR A 86 -8.53 -1.89 8.18
CA TYR A 86 -7.68 -1.06 9.02
C TYR A 86 -8.41 0.22 9.41
N SER A 87 -8.42 0.54 10.70
CA SER A 87 -8.94 1.79 11.23
C SER A 87 -7.77 2.76 11.46
N PRO A 88 -7.69 3.85 10.68
CA PRO A 88 -6.66 4.87 10.87
C PRO A 88 -6.84 5.61 12.20
N ALA A 89 -8.08 5.95 12.58
CA ALA A 89 -8.40 6.64 13.84
C ALA A 89 -7.96 5.86 15.10
N GLN A 90 -7.94 4.52 15.04
CA GLN A 90 -7.46 3.67 16.14
C GLN A 90 -6.01 3.18 15.95
N GLY A 91 -5.41 3.46 14.79
CA GLY A 91 -4.09 2.97 14.38
C GLY A 91 -3.96 1.44 14.34
N ARG A 92 -5.06 0.70 14.07
CA ARG A 92 -5.08 -0.78 14.17
C ARG A 92 -6.10 -1.45 13.25
N PHE A 93 -5.90 -2.75 13.03
CA PHE A 93 -6.88 -3.59 12.35
C PHE A 93 -8.11 -3.85 13.21
N LEU A 94 -9.28 -4.00 12.57
CA LEU A 94 -10.52 -4.39 13.26
C LEU A 94 -10.61 -5.89 13.52
N SER A 95 -9.91 -6.69 12.72
CA SER A 95 -9.91 -8.14 12.84
C SER A 95 -8.54 -8.67 13.24
N ARG A 96 -8.57 -9.77 13.99
CA ARG A 96 -7.37 -10.49 14.43
C ARG A 96 -6.64 -11.06 13.21
N ASP A 97 -5.33 -10.87 13.15
CA ASP A 97 -4.48 -11.42 12.09
C ASP A 97 -4.73 -12.92 11.87
N PRO A 98 -5.06 -13.41 10.67
CA PRO A 98 -5.25 -14.85 10.43
C PRO A 98 -3.93 -15.66 10.43
N HIS A 99 -2.77 -15.02 10.34
CA HIS A 99 -1.48 -15.70 10.21
C HIS A 99 -1.10 -16.49 11.49
N PRO A 100 -0.37 -17.61 11.35
CA PRO A 100 0.11 -18.38 12.49
C PRO A 100 1.04 -17.55 13.37
N TYR A 101 0.76 -17.62 14.66
CA TYR A 101 1.44 -16.88 15.71
C TYR A 101 2.88 -17.35 15.94
N ASN A 102 3.85 -16.41 15.89
CA ASN A 102 5.22 -16.65 16.33
C ASN A 102 5.45 -16.10 17.75
N TYR A 103 5.48 -16.98 18.75
CA TYR A 103 5.76 -16.62 20.15
C TYR A 103 7.13 -15.98 20.39
N ARG A 104 8.06 -16.09 19.43
CA ARG A 104 9.40 -15.50 19.52
C ARG A 104 9.45 -14.05 19.03
N ASN A 105 8.38 -13.56 18.39
CA ASN A 105 8.30 -12.20 17.91
C ASN A 105 7.36 -11.37 18.80
N PRO A 106 7.86 -10.43 19.62
CA PRO A 106 7.03 -9.61 20.50
C PRO A 106 6.00 -8.76 19.72
N PHE A 107 6.28 -8.40 18.47
CA PHE A 107 5.37 -7.62 17.63
C PHE A 107 4.18 -8.44 17.11
N GLU A 108 4.32 -9.76 17.00
CA GLU A 108 3.23 -10.67 16.60
C GLU A 108 2.33 -11.08 17.78
N LEU A 109 2.70 -10.68 19.01
CA LEU A 109 1.85 -10.87 20.20
C LEU A 109 0.55 -10.08 20.11
N ASN A 110 0.60 -8.88 19.53
CA ASN A 110 -0.58 -8.08 19.29
C ASN A 110 -1.05 -8.23 17.84
N ARG A 111 -2.07 -9.09 17.65
CA ARG A 111 -2.61 -9.47 16.34
C ARG A 111 -3.48 -8.41 15.67
N TYR A 112 -3.60 -7.22 16.26
CA TYR A 112 -4.34 -6.08 15.71
C TYR A 112 -3.41 -4.95 15.26
N VAL A 113 -2.11 -5.02 15.57
CA VAL A 113 -1.16 -3.95 15.27
C VAL A 113 -0.94 -3.82 13.76
N TYR A 114 -1.00 -2.58 13.28
CA TYR A 114 -0.54 -2.21 11.96
C TYR A 114 0.97 -1.93 12.01
N THR A 115 1.73 -2.53 11.09
CA THR A 115 3.14 -2.20 10.82
C THR A 115 4.06 -2.10 12.05
N ALA A 116 3.84 -2.96 13.05
CA ALA A 116 4.58 -2.97 14.32
C ALA A 116 4.56 -1.60 15.05
N ASN A 117 3.50 -0.83 14.87
CA ASN A 117 3.35 0.56 15.34
C ASN A 117 4.37 1.54 14.74
N ASN A 118 4.93 1.23 13.56
CA ASN A 118 5.78 2.16 12.81
C ASN A 118 5.29 2.32 11.35
N PRO A 119 4.09 2.90 11.15
CA PRO A 119 3.48 3.13 9.84
C PRO A 119 4.18 4.19 8.99
N ALA A 120 4.96 5.09 9.60
CA ALA A 120 5.75 6.08 8.87
C ALA A 120 6.91 5.45 8.07
N THR A 121 7.34 4.24 8.46
CA THR A 121 8.46 3.54 7.83
C THR A 121 8.00 2.31 7.04
N TYR A 122 6.98 1.61 7.53
CA TYR A 122 6.56 0.34 6.97
C TYR A 122 5.11 0.39 6.49
N VAL A 123 4.83 -0.39 5.44
CA VAL A 123 3.50 -0.57 4.84
C VAL A 123 3.14 -2.04 4.90
N ASP A 124 1.87 -2.38 5.12
CA ASP A 124 1.34 -3.75 4.94
C ASP A 124 0.37 -3.78 3.73
N PRO A 125 0.85 -4.10 2.51
CA PRO A 125 0.00 -4.08 1.31
C PRO A 125 -1.05 -5.20 1.27
N SER A 126 -0.82 -6.30 1.98
CA SER A 126 -1.67 -7.51 1.93
C SER A 126 -2.62 -7.61 3.12
N GLY A 127 -2.40 -6.80 4.17
CA GLY A 127 -3.10 -6.88 5.43
C GLY A 127 -2.79 -8.17 6.18
N ARG A 128 -1.62 -8.82 5.98
CA ARG A 128 -1.25 -10.12 6.58
C ARG A 128 0.02 -10.09 7.44
N SER A 129 0.34 -8.93 8.02
CA SER A 129 1.48 -8.64 8.91
C SER A 129 2.83 -8.41 8.22
N LEU A 130 3.67 -7.64 8.92
CA LEU A 130 5.10 -7.47 8.67
C LEU A 130 5.91 -8.78 8.59
N ALA A 131 5.39 -9.88 9.13
CA ALA A 131 6.07 -11.17 9.05
C ALA A 131 6.23 -11.62 7.59
N GLU A 132 5.36 -11.18 6.67
CA GLU A 132 5.54 -11.42 5.24
C GLU A 132 6.73 -10.62 4.69
N ILE A 133 6.89 -9.33 5.03
CA ILE A 133 8.02 -8.51 4.54
C ILE A 133 9.36 -9.06 5.07
N GLY A 134 9.42 -9.41 6.36
CA GLY A 134 10.60 -10.06 6.94
C GLY A 134 10.86 -11.45 6.35
N LYS A 135 9.82 -12.24 6.03
CA LYS A 135 9.96 -13.55 5.37
C LYS A 135 10.38 -13.43 3.91
N GLN A 136 9.92 -12.41 3.18
CA GLN A 136 10.30 -12.17 1.77
C GLN A 136 11.72 -11.63 1.66
N ILE A 137 12.14 -10.73 2.55
CA ILE A 137 13.54 -10.27 2.61
C ILE A 137 14.46 -11.41 3.08
N SER A 138 14.09 -12.16 4.12
CA SER A 138 14.92 -13.27 4.60
C SER A 138 14.96 -14.47 3.65
N SER A 139 13.89 -14.73 2.88
CA SER A 139 13.89 -15.74 1.82
C SER A 139 14.74 -15.30 0.63
N ALA A 140 14.68 -14.03 0.22
CA ALA A 140 15.53 -13.46 -0.82
C ALA A 140 17.01 -13.46 -0.39
N VAL A 141 17.32 -13.08 0.85
CA VAL A 141 18.69 -13.10 1.40
C VAL A 141 19.22 -14.52 1.54
N LYS A 142 18.40 -15.48 2.00
CA LYS A 142 18.79 -16.90 2.04
C LYS A 142 18.95 -17.51 0.64
N ALA A 143 18.16 -17.09 -0.33
CA ALA A 143 18.30 -17.51 -1.73
C ALA A 143 19.61 -16.99 -2.35
N LEU A 144 19.99 -15.74 -2.04
CA LEU A 144 21.28 -15.15 -2.40
C LEU A 144 22.46 -15.86 -1.71
N GLN A 145 22.38 -16.11 -0.41
CA GLN A 145 23.44 -16.77 0.37
C GLN A 145 23.66 -18.24 -0.05
N ASN A 146 22.61 -18.93 -0.50
CA ASN A 146 22.68 -20.32 -0.94
C ASN A 146 22.86 -20.49 -2.46
N GLY A 147 23.14 -19.40 -3.20
CA GLY A 147 23.42 -19.44 -4.64
C GLY A 147 22.24 -19.92 -5.51
N ARG A 148 21.00 -19.90 -5.00
CA ARG A 148 19.81 -20.35 -5.73
C ARG A 148 19.04 -19.14 -6.22
N TRP A 149 19.32 -18.72 -7.45
CA TRP A 149 18.48 -17.77 -8.18
C TRP A 149 17.09 -18.40 -8.35
N VAL A 150 16.10 -17.94 -7.58
CA VAL A 150 14.70 -18.23 -7.89
C VAL A 150 14.32 -17.27 -9.00
N ALA A 151 14.56 -17.69 -10.24
CA ALA A 151 13.94 -17.08 -11.40
C ALA A 151 12.42 -17.21 -11.21
N GLY A 152 11.78 -16.13 -10.77
CA GLY A 152 10.36 -15.95 -10.99
C GLY A 152 10.14 -16.02 -12.49
N ALA A 153 9.38 -17.03 -12.93
CA ALA A 153 9.05 -17.23 -14.33
C ALA A 153 8.38 -15.99 -14.92
N THR A 154 9.12 -15.25 -15.73
CA THR A 154 8.75 -14.79 -17.08
C THR A 154 10.03 -14.37 -17.79
N GLY A 155 10.20 -14.88 -19.01
CA GLY A 155 11.47 -15.00 -19.70
C GLY A 155 12.08 -13.70 -20.22
N GLY A 156 13.39 -13.77 -20.48
CA GLY A 156 14.16 -12.74 -21.16
C GLY A 156 15.65 -12.87 -20.89
N THR A 157 16.32 -13.82 -21.53
CA THR A 157 17.78 -13.92 -21.55
C THR A 157 18.37 -12.71 -22.28
N PHE A 158 19.17 -11.89 -21.59
CA PHE A 158 20.13 -11.01 -22.26
C PHE A 158 21.52 -11.64 -22.11
N GLY A 159 21.95 -12.33 -23.16
CA GLY A 159 23.32 -12.82 -23.28
C GLY A 159 24.26 -11.63 -23.48
N ALA A 160 25.30 -11.57 -22.65
CA ALA A 160 26.47 -10.74 -22.93
C ALA A 160 27.22 -11.37 -24.11
N ALA A 161 27.31 -10.64 -25.23
CA ALA A 161 28.25 -10.95 -26.28
C ALA A 161 29.67 -10.58 -25.80
N ALA A 162 30.58 -11.54 -25.86
CA ALA A 162 32.02 -11.33 -25.91
C ALA A 162 32.46 -11.39 -27.38
#